data_AF-A0A7C6JC10-F1
#
_entry.id   AF-A0A7C6JC10-F1
#
_cell.length_a   1.000
_cell.length_b   1.000
_cell.length_c   1.000
_cell.angle_alpha   90.00
_cell.angle_beta   90.00
_cell.angle_gamma   90.00
#
_symmetry.space_group_name_H-M   'P 1'
#
loop_
_entity.id
_entity.type
_entity.pdbx_description
1 polymer ?
#
loop_
_entity_poly.entity_id
_entity_poly.type
_entity_poly.pdbx_seq_one_letter_code
_entity_poly.pdbx_strand_id
1 'polypeptide(L)'
;MAVAYNGRKRKNLGGGVYENELPKEVKSVSITTVPTNVASLVNDATVWVTLATETEGATIYYTLDGTLPTVDSTIYADPITVKANNTDGKSIKVKAIGVKEGLDNSLLAEKSIVFKAVDVSAKEVELQVSYKEIDEITIPICEDAEEYPAIIGLVAEDFTLVKDFNKPNQIIIEEVLLDAVPLTKEYAMTLPDGENFSPGEYRLVFSKTGYSFAFIDFEIEDFLANAIEALTEVIAFATTSKGTAVVSEDGTNIDSEAYWVSSEVMTAYTNAIATAQGVLDNTAAIFEEIAQAITDLDTATTTFNEAKKPGTKVAD
;
A
#
# COMPACT_ATOMS: atom_id res chain seq x y z
N MET A 1 -43.45 -39.97 -58.82
CA MET A 1 -43.31 -40.98 -57.76
C MET A 1 -43.72 -40.34 -56.46
N ALA A 2 -44.87 -40.76 -55.92
CA ALA A 2 -45.35 -40.38 -54.60
C ALA A 2 -44.83 -41.40 -53.58
N VAL A 3 -44.36 -40.94 -52.42
CA VAL A 3 -44.44 -41.70 -51.17
C VAL A 3 -44.79 -40.72 -50.04
N ALA A 4 -45.94 -40.95 -49.43
CA ALA A 4 -46.46 -40.22 -48.28
C ALA A 4 -45.65 -40.52 -47.02
N TYR A 5 -45.56 -39.56 -46.09
CA TYR A 5 -45.26 -39.88 -44.69
C TYR A 5 -46.38 -39.35 -43.78
N ASN A 6 -47.13 -40.31 -43.25
CA ASN A 6 -48.22 -40.14 -42.32
C ASN A 6 -47.74 -39.54 -40.98
N GLY A 7 -48.52 -38.59 -40.48
CA GLY A 7 -48.41 -38.11 -39.11
C GLY A 7 -48.56 -39.25 -38.09
N ARG A 8 -47.58 -39.35 -37.20
CA ARG A 8 -47.76 -40.04 -35.92
C ARG A 8 -47.50 -39.01 -34.83
N LYS A 9 -48.56 -38.69 -34.05
CA LYS A 9 -48.45 -37.99 -32.78
C LYS A 9 -47.41 -38.73 -31.92
N ARG A 10 -46.21 -38.15 -31.78
CA ARG A 10 -45.26 -38.62 -30.76
C ARG A 10 -45.73 -38.05 -29.43
N LYS A 11 -45.97 -38.96 -28.49
CA LYS A 11 -46.16 -38.68 -27.05
C LYS A 11 -45.10 -37.67 -26.61
N ASN A 12 -45.49 -36.72 -25.74
CA ASN A 12 -44.56 -36.00 -24.89
C ASN A 12 -43.65 -37.02 -24.19
N LEU A 13 -42.41 -37.16 -24.68
CA LEU A 13 -41.29 -37.57 -23.85
C LEU A 13 -40.74 -36.29 -23.26
N GLY A 14 -40.65 -36.26 -21.93
CA GLY A 14 -40.35 -35.07 -21.14
C GLY A 14 -39.25 -34.23 -21.76
N GLY A 15 -39.59 -32.98 -22.08
CA GLY A 15 -38.61 -31.93 -22.26
C GLY A 15 -37.96 -31.68 -20.92
N GLY A 16 -36.90 -32.43 -20.62
CA GLY A 16 -35.90 -31.98 -19.69
C GLY A 16 -35.29 -30.73 -20.29
N VAL A 17 -35.73 -29.57 -19.82
CA VAL A 17 -34.93 -28.35 -19.92
C VAL A 17 -33.68 -28.71 -19.12
N TYR A 18 -32.59 -29.06 -19.79
CA TYR A 18 -31.28 -28.92 -19.18
C TYR A 18 -31.07 -27.41 -19.12
N GLU A 19 -31.71 -26.78 -18.14
CA GLU A 19 -31.25 -25.50 -17.65
C GLU A 19 -29.85 -25.83 -17.18
N ASN A 20 -28.87 -25.40 -17.96
CA ASN A 20 -27.47 -25.55 -17.64
C ASN A 20 -27.30 -24.67 -16.40
N GLU A 21 -27.58 -25.20 -15.21
CA GLU A 21 -27.32 -24.51 -13.95
C GLU A 21 -25.86 -24.09 -14.06
N LEU A 22 -25.61 -22.78 -14.04
CA LEU A 22 -24.25 -22.24 -13.96
C LEU A 22 -23.54 -23.02 -12.84
N PRO A 23 -22.30 -23.49 -13.07
CA PRO A 23 -21.56 -24.16 -12.01
C PRO A 23 -21.63 -23.29 -10.76
N LYS A 24 -22.07 -23.90 -9.66
CA LYS A 24 -22.18 -23.20 -8.39
C LYS A 24 -20.76 -23.06 -7.87
N GLU A 25 -20.09 -21.99 -8.25
CA GLU A 25 -18.75 -21.65 -7.82
C GLU A 25 -18.77 -20.72 -6.62
N VAL A 26 -17.71 -20.78 -5.81
CA VAL A 26 -17.44 -19.78 -4.77
C VAL A 26 -17.17 -18.43 -5.46
N LYS A 27 -17.78 -17.36 -4.95
CA LYS A 27 -17.55 -16.00 -5.45
C LYS A 27 -16.09 -15.63 -5.29
N SER A 28 -15.56 -14.90 -6.27
CA SER A 28 -14.18 -14.45 -6.31
C SER A 28 -13.73 -13.82 -4.99
N VAL A 29 -12.52 -14.15 -4.57
CA VAL A 29 -11.87 -13.52 -3.42
C VAL A 29 -11.48 -12.08 -3.80
N SER A 30 -11.86 -11.12 -2.97
CA SER A 30 -11.35 -9.75 -3.05
C SER A 30 -10.08 -9.62 -2.20
N ILE A 31 -9.09 -8.89 -2.74
CA ILE A 31 -7.84 -8.57 -2.04
C ILE A 31 -7.77 -7.05 -1.91
N THR A 32 -7.87 -6.54 -0.69
CA THR A 32 -7.68 -5.11 -0.38
C THR A 32 -6.40 -4.90 0.39
N THR A 33 -5.78 -3.75 0.21
CA THR A 33 -4.52 -3.38 0.85
C THR A 33 -4.60 -2.00 1.46
N VAL A 34 -3.88 -1.81 2.56
CA VAL A 34 -3.59 -0.52 3.19
C VAL A 34 -2.06 -0.39 3.21
N PRO A 35 -1.47 0.65 2.62
CA PRO A 35 -2.12 1.63 1.73
C PRO A 35 -2.71 0.97 0.47
N THR A 36 -3.61 1.67 -0.22
CA THR A 36 -4.23 1.15 -1.45
C THR A 36 -3.24 1.06 -2.62
N ASN A 37 -2.32 2.02 -2.73
CA ASN A 37 -1.24 2.00 -3.71
C ASN A 37 -0.05 1.21 -3.19
N VAL A 38 0.14 0.00 -3.74
CA VAL A 38 1.21 -0.93 -3.35
C VAL A 38 2.16 -1.26 -4.50
N ALA A 39 2.13 -0.48 -5.58
CA ALA A 39 2.92 -0.74 -6.77
C ALA A 39 4.37 -0.24 -6.65
N SER A 40 4.66 0.62 -5.68
CA SER A 40 5.95 1.28 -5.52
C SER A 40 6.11 1.86 -4.11
N LEU A 41 6.31 0.99 -3.13
CA LEU A 41 6.45 1.37 -1.72
C LEU A 41 7.92 1.59 -1.35
N VAL A 42 8.16 2.49 -0.40
CA VAL A 42 9.45 2.57 0.30
C VAL A 42 9.71 1.28 1.08
N ASN A 43 10.99 0.93 1.26
CA ASN A 43 11.38 -0.40 1.74
C ASN A 43 11.00 -0.70 3.20
N ASP A 44 10.77 0.31 4.02
CA ASP A 44 10.34 0.21 5.41
C ASP A 44 8.82 0.35 5.57
N ALA A 45 8.08 0.48 4.46
CA ALA A 45 6.63 0.51 4.49
C ALA A 45 6.04 -0.79 5.07
N THR A 46 4.89 -0.66 5.71
CA THR A 46 4.05 -1.78 6.12
C THR A 46 2.81 -1.81 5.26
N VAL A 47 2.43 -3.00 4.80
CA VAL A 47 1.22 -3.23 4.02
C VAL A 47 0.34 -4.22 4.73
N TRP A 48 -0.89 -3.81 4.99
CA TRP A 48 -1.90 -4.66 5.59
C TRP A 48 -2.84 -5.17 4.50
N VAL A 49 -2.99 -6.49 4.40
CA VAL A 49 -3.78 -7.16 3.35
C VAL A 49 -5.00 -7.82 3.98
N THR A 50 -6.18 -7.51 3.45
CA THR A 50 -7.43 -8.15 3.85
C THR A 50 -7.98 -8.95 2.68
N LEU A 51 -8.35 -10.21 2.94
CA LEU A 51 -9.01 -11.10 1.99
C LEU A 51 -10.48 -11.24 2.38
N ALA A 52 -11.39 -11.25 1.40
CA ALA A 52 -12.81 -11.49 1.66
C ALA A 52 -13.47 -12.23 0.50
N THR A 53 -14.56 -12.93 0.80
CA THR A 53 -15.46 -13.50 -0.21
C THR A 53 -16.90 -13.28 0.24
N GLU A 54 -17.78 -13.03 -0.71
CA GLU A 54 -19.22 -12.88 -0.45
C GLU A 54 -19.93 -14.25 -0.32
N THR A 55 -19.23 -15.37 -0.55
CA THR A 55 -19.78 -16.70 -0.30
C THR A 55 -19.69 -17.01 1.19
N GLU A 56 -20.80 -16.85 1.90
CA GLU A 56 -20.93 -17.18 3.32
C GLU A 56 -20.48 -18.62 3.60
N GLY A 57 -19.63 -18.80 4.62
CA GLY A 57 -19.09 -20.11 5.01
C GLY A 57 -18.07 -20.71 4.03
N ALA A 58 -17.52 -19.94 3.09
CA ALA A 58 -16.35 -20.36 2.32
C ALA A 58 -15.06 -20.08 3.09
N THR A 59 -14.10 -21.00 3.02
CA THR A 59 -12.76 -20.85 3.57
C THR A 59 -11.83 -20.29 2.49
N ILE A 60 -11.06 -19.25 2.83
CA ILE A 60 -10.07 -18.66 1.92
C ILE A 60 -8.69 -19.26 2.21
N TYR A 61 -8.01 -19.74 1.17
CA TYR A 61 -6.64 -20.25 1.22
C TYR A 61 -5.72 -19.34 0.42
N TYR A 62 -4.53 -19.04 0.93
CA TYR A 62 -3.62 -18.09 0.30
C TYR A 62 -2.14 -18.46 0.37
N THR A 63 -1.36 -17.82 -0.49
CA THR A 63 0.11 -17.87 -0.52
C THR A 63 0.68 -16.46 -0.69
N LEU A 64 1.90 -16.24 -0.20
CA LEU A 64 2.64 -14.96 -0.31
C LEU A 64 3.92 -15.09 -1.15
N ASP A 65 4.34 -16.31 -1.45
CA ASP A 65 5.54 -16.64 -2.23
C ASP A 65 5.25 -16.70 -3.75
N GLY A 66 4.01 -16.46 -4.16
CA GLY A 66 3.55 -16.50 -5.54
C GLY A 66 3.23 -17.90 -6.07
N THR A 67 3.30 -18.95 -5.26
CA THR A 67 2.81 -20.30 -5.63
C THR A 67 1.29 -20.33 -5.72
N LEU A 68 0.70 -21.31 -6.42
CA LEU A 68 -0.75 -21.42 -6.51
C LEU A 68 -1.33 -21.93 -5.18
N PRO A 69 -2.33 -21.24 -4.59
CA PRO A 69 -2.97 -21.72 -3.37
C PRO A 69 -3.78 -22.98 -3.64
N THR A 70 -3.78 -23.87 -2.67
CA THR A 70 -4.57 -25.12 -2.62
C THR A 70 -5.18 -25.27 -1.23
N VAL A 71 -5.97 -26.33 -0.99
CA VAL A 71 -6.50 -26.64 0.35
C VAL A 71 -5.43 -26.98 1.39
N ASP A 72 -4.19 -27.23 0.95
CA ASP A 72 -3.04 -27.44 1.82
C ASP A 72 -2.28 -26.13 2.12
N SER A 73 -2.70 -25.01 1.52
CA SER A 73 -2.10 -23.68 1.75
C SER A 73 -2.60 -23.05 3.05
N THR A 74 -2.02 -21.91 3.41
CA THR A 74 -2.40 -21.20 4.64
C THR A 74 -3.85 -20.73 4.56
N ILE A 75 -4.64 -21.06 5.59
CA ILE A 75 -6.00 -20.55 5.75
C ILE A 75 -5.93 -19.08 6.15
N TYR A 76 -6.70 -18.25 5.47
CA TYR A 76 -6.92 -16.86 5.88
C TYR A 76 -7.89 -16.82 7.06
N ALA A 77 -7.33 -16.75 8.26
CA ALA A 77 -8.07 -16.48 9.49
C ALA A 77 -7.97 -14.99 9.88
N ASP A 78 -6.88 -14.35 9.48
CA ASP A 78 -6.48 -13.05 9.96
C ASP A 78 -5.97 -12.16 8.85
N PRO A 79 -6.24 -10.85 8.94
CA PRO A 79 -5.61 -9.88 8.07
C PRO A 79 -4.07 -10.00 8.12
N ILE A 80 -3.42 -9.92 6.95
CA ILE A 80 -2.01 -10.27 6.76
C ILE A 80 -1.17 -8.99 6.81
N THR A 81 -0.17 -8.94 7.68
CA THR A 81 0.84 -7.87 7.68
C THR A 81 2.01 -8.26 6.78
N VAL A 82 2.35 -7.39 5.84
CA VAL A 82 3.40 -7.57 4.84
C VAL A 82 4.43 -6.44 4.98
N LYS A 83 5.69 -6.81 5.18
CA LYS A 83 6.83 -5.87 5.27
C LYS A 83 7.96 -6.31 4.35
N ALA A 84 8.80 -5.36 3.96
CA ALA A 84 10.12 -5.65 3.42
C ALA A 84 11.18 -5.60 4.51
N ASN A 85 12.12 -6.56 4.44
CA ASN A 85 13.14 -6.78 5.45
C ASN A 85 14.53 -6.81 4.79
N ASN A 86 14.66 -6.26 3.58
CA ASN A 86 15.86 -6.37 2.74
C ASN A 86 16.11 -5.05 2.02
N THR A 87 17.32 -4.52 2.06
CA THR A 87 17.74 -3.32 1.32
C THR A 87 17.60 -3.44 -0.20
N ASP A 88 17.58 -4.63 -0.78
CA ASP A 88 17.48 -4.80 -2.25
C ASP A 88 16.05 -4.71 -2.79
N GLY A 89 15.07 -4.38 -1.95
CA GLY A 89 13.66 -4.35 -2.30
C GLY A 89 13.04 -5.74 -2.31
N LYS A 90 11.72 -5.79 -2.48
CA LYS A 90 10.96 -7.04 -2.39
C LYS A 90 9.65 -6.95 -3.15
N SER A 91 9.35 -7.95 -3.98
CA SER A 91 8.01 -8.14 -4.55
C SER A 91 7.33 -9.32 -3.86
N ILE A 92 6.14 -9.09 -3.29
CA ILE A 92 5.32 -10.13 -2.67
C ILE A 92 4.06 -10.31 -3.51
N LYS A 93 3.74 -11.56 -3.85
CA LYS A 93 2.53 -11.90 -4.63
C LYS A 93 1.55 -12.60 -3.71
N VAL A 94 0.48 -11.89 -3.35
CA VAL A 94 -0.65 -12.47 -2.64
C VAL A 94 -1.51 -13.18 -3.66
N LYS A 95 -1.71 -14.48 -3.47
CA LYS A 95 -2.62 -15.29 -4.28
C LYS A 95 -3.62 -15.99 -3.39
N ALA A 96 -4.90 -16.00 -3.76
CA ALA A 96 -5.94 -16.57 -2.93
C ALA A 96 -7.04 -17.29 -3.73
N ILE A 97 -7.61 -18.33 -3.13
CA ILE A 97 -8.83 -19.01 -3.60
C ILE A 97 -9.81 -19.21 -2.45
N GLY A 98 -11.11 -19.12 -2.74
CA GLY A 98 -12.18 -19.50 -1.84
C GLY A 98 -12.64 -20.93 -2.13
N VAL A 99 -12.85 -21.73 -1.08
CA VAL A 99 -13.26 -23.13 -1.16
C VAL A 99 -14.46 -23.35 -0.26
N LYS A 100 -15.46 -24.07 -0.76
CA LYS A 100 -16.63 -24.49 0.03
C LYS A 100 -17.13 -25.84 -0.46
N GLU A 101 -17.44 -26.75 0.46
CA GLU A 101 -17.94 -28.07 0.10
C GLU A 101 -19.21 -27.98 -0.78
N GLY A 102 -19.23 -28.78 -1.84
CA GLY A 102 -20.35 -28.83 -2.79
C GLY A 102 -20.38 -27.66 -3.80
N LEU A 103 -19.39 -26.78 -3.79
CA LEU A 103 -19.17 -25.73 -4.79
C LEU A 103 -17.83 -25.93 -5.50
N ASP A 104 -17.74 -25.44 -6.74
CA ASP A 104 -16.44 -25.27 -7.39
C ASP A 104 -15.64 -24.16 -6.70
N ASN A 105 -14.32 -24.29 -6.66
CA ASN A 105 -13.45 -23.27 -6.07
C ASN A 105 -13.60 -21.94 -6.81
N SER A 106 -13.35 -20.84 -6.11
CA SER A 106 -13.32 -19.52 -6.76
C SER A 106 -12.21 -19.45 -7.81
N LEU A 107 -12.35 -18.48 -8.72
CA LEU A 107 -11.22 -18.06 -9.54
C LEU A 107 -10.04 -17.58 -8.66
N LEU A 108 -8.82 -17.71 -9.20
CA LEU A 108 -7.61 -17.22 -8.56
C LEU A 108 -7.64 -15.70 -8.45
N ALA A 109 -7.61 -15.18 -7.24
CA ALA A 109 -7.35 -13.77 -6.98
C ALA A 109 -5.85 -13.55 -6.81
N GLU A 110 -5.33 -12.46 -7.35
CA GLU A 110 -3.92 -12.10 -7.20
C GLU A 110 -3.70 -10.58 -7.03
N LYS A 111 -2.71 -10.22 -6.20
CA LYS A 111 -2.25 -8.85 -5.98
C LYS A 111 -0.73 -8.86 -5.78
N SER A 112 -0.04 -7.94 -6.46
CA SER A 112 1.39 -7.72 -6.27
C SER A 112 1.62 -6.51 -5.36
N ILE A 113 2.48 -6.68 -4.36
CA ILE A 113 2.96 -5.66 -3.45
C ILE A 113 4.45 -5.48 -3.71
N VAL A 114 4.88 -4.28 -4.05
CA VAL A 114 6.24 -3.98 -4.47
C VAL A 114 6.87 -2.97 -3.52
N PHE A 115 7.90 -3.42 -2.80
CA PHE A 115 8.81 -2.60 -2.04
C PHE A 115 10.05 -2.34 -2.89
N LYS A 116 10.39 -1.07 -3.05
CA LYS A 116 11.58 -0.65 -3.78
C LYS A 116 12.83 -0.96 -2.95
N ALA A 117 13.93 -1.17 -3.65
CA ALA A 117 15.23 -1.21 -2.99
C ALA A 117 15.42 0.10 -2.23
N VAL A 118 16.07 0.00 -1.07
CA VAL A 118 16.74 1.16 -0.51
C VAL A 118 17.84 1.45 -1.50
N ASP A 119 17.84 2.62 -2.10
CA ASP A 119 18.97 3.07 -2.89
C ASP A 119 20.18 3.21 -1.95
N VAL A 120 20.98 2.14 -1.85
CA VAL A 120 22.20 2.11 -1.00
C VAL A 120 23.38 2.75 -1.73
N SER A 121 23.15 3.41 -2.87
CA SER A 121 24.06 4.39 -3.44
C SER A 121 23.98 5.67 -2.62
N ALA A 122 24.58 5.62 -1.42
CA ALA A 122 24.62 6.70 -0.43
C ALA A 122 23.28 7.05 0.23
N LYS A 123 23.40 7.52 1.46
CA LYS A 123 22.33 7.80 2.40
C LYS A 123 21.63 9.11 2.02
N GLU A 124 20.68 9.07 1.08
CA GLU A 124 19.80 10.20 0.72
C GLU A 124 18.37 9.67 0.47
N VAL A 125 17.37 10.32 1.06
CA VAL A 125 15.96 9.98 0.86
C VAL A 125 15.52 10.60 -0.46
N GLU A 126 15.53 9.81 -1.54
CA GLU A 126 14.96 10.21 -2.83
C GLU A 126 13.43 10.20 -2.76
N LEU A 127 12.83 11.39 -2.72
CA LEU A 127 11.42 11.57 -3.06
C LEU A 127 11.24 11.30 -4.56
N GLN A 128 10.39 10.34 -4.90
CA GLN A 128 10.11 9.99 -6.29
C GLN A 128 9.33 11.10 -6.98
N VAL A 129 10.04 11.96 -7.67
CA VAL A 129 9.47 12.86 -8.67
C VAL A 129 9.03 12.01 -9.86
N SER A 130 7.73 12.00 -10.18
CA SER A 130 7.24 11.33 -11.38
C SER A 130 7.78 12.06 -12.61
N TYR A 131 8.71 11.44 -13.32
CA TYR A 131 9.14 11.91 -14.63
C TYR A 131 7.97 11.81 -15.61
N LYS A 132 7.51 12.96 -16.11
CA LYS A 132 6.96 13.01 -17.46
C LYS A 132 8.15 13.23 -18.37
N GLU A 133 8.43 12.30 -19.29
CA GLU A 133 9.39 12.54 -20.38
C GLU A 133 9.03 13.90 -21.01
N ILE A 134 9.88 14.89 -20.80
CA ILE A 134 9.86 16.13 -21.58
C ILE A 134 10.72 15.81 -22.79
N ASP A 135 10.07 15.35 -23.87
CA ASP A 135 10.64 15.43 -25.21
C ASP A 135 11.15 16.86 -25.43
N GLU A 136 12.46 17.01 -25.62
CA GLU A 136 13.18 18.25 -25.96
C GLU A 136 12.73 19.52 -25.21
N ILE A 137 13.51 19.94 -24.20
CA ILE A 137 13.49 21.34 -23.75
C ILE A 137 13.93 22.21 -24.92
N THR A 138 12.96 22.78 -25.62
CA THR A 138 13.21 23.86 -26.58
C THR A 138 13.45 25.12 -25.77
N ILE A 139 14.72 25.46 -25.55
CA ILE A 139 15.12 26.72 -24.94
C ILE A 139 14.62 27.84 -25.89
N PRO A 140 13.74 28.76 -25.45
CA PRO A 140 13.41 29.91 -26.26
C PRO A 140 14.70 30.70 -26.48
N ILE A 141 15.16 30.74 -27.73
CA ILE A 141 16.28 31.57 -28.14
C ILE A 141 15.86 33.01 -27.87
N CYS A 142 16.53 33.68 -26.93
CA CYS A 142 16.43 35.13 -26.78
C CYS A 142 16.93 35.74 -28.10
N GLU A 143 16.05 36.44 -28.83
CA GLU A 143 16.41 37.06 -30.13
C GLU A 143 17.50 38.15 -30.02
N ASP A 144 17.87 38.55 -28.79
CA ASP A 144 18.91 39.53 -28.52
C ASP A 144 20.22 38.88 -28.02
N ALA A 145 20.79 37.98 -28.83
CA ALA A 145 22.00 37.20 -28.54
C ALA A 145 23.33 37.98 -28.44
N GLU A 146 23.30 39.32 -28.33
CA GLU A 146 24.51 40.15 -28.28
C GLU A 146 24.87 40.66 -26.88
N GLU A 147 23.98 40.60 -25.88
CA GLU A 147 24.25 41.14 -24.54
C GLU A 147 24.32 40.09 -23.41
N TYR A 148 23.85 38.86 -23.66
CA TYR A 148 23.82 37.79 -22.66
C TYR A 148 24.26 36.46 -23.27
N PRO A 149 25.52 35.99 -23.05
CA PRO A 149 25.90 34.65 -23.48
C PRO A 149 25.00 33.64 -22.76
N ALA A 150 24.51 32.65 -23.50
CA ALA A 150 23.92 31.45 -22.91
C ALA A 150 24.87 30.90 -21.82
N ILE A 151 24.33 30.35 -20.72
CA ILE A 151 25.18 29.52 -19.84
C ILE A 151 25.49 28.25 -20.63
N ILE A 152 26.53 28.27 -21.45
CA ILE A 152 27.14 27.04 -21.96
C ILE A 152 27.79 26.41 -20.73
N GLY A 153 27.16 25.37 -20.16
CA GLY A 153 27.70 24.62 -19.01
C GLY A 153 26.73 24.35 -17.85
N LEU A 154 25.56 24.98 -17.79
CA LEU A 154 24.54 24.59 -16.79
C LEU A 154 23.73 23.42 -17.35
N VAL A 155 24.37 22.25 -17.36
CA VAL A 155 23.64 20.99 -17.45
C VAL A 155 23.37 20.60 -16.00
N ALA A 156 22.12 20.80 -15.54
CA ALA A 156 21.68 20.29 -14.25
C ALA A 156 21.52 18.77 -14.43
N GLU A 157 22.64 18.05 -14.35
CA GLU A 157 22.62 16.60 -14.60
C GLU A 157 22.11 15.85 -13.37
N ASP A 158 22.47 16.27 -12.14
CA ASP A 158 21.98 15.63 -10.92
C ASP A 158 21.93 16.63 -9.75
N PHE A 159 20.80 16.69 -9.03
CA PHE A 159 20.69 17.33 -7.71
C PHE A 159 19.69 16.55 -6.84
N THR A 160 20.00 16.42 -5.54
CA THR A 160 19.07 15.85 -4.55
C THR A 160 18.42 16.96 -3.74
N LEU A 161 17.09 16.93 -3.65
CA LEU A 161 16.30 17.78 -2.75
C LEU A 161 15.94 17.00 -1.49
N VAL A 162 16.44 17.43 -0.33
CA VAL A 162 16.14 16.82 0.97
C VAL A 162 15.27 17.76 1.79
N LYS A 163 14.09 17.26 2.21
CA LYS A 163 13.25 17.94 3.20
C LYS A 163 13.63 17.46 4.60
N ASP A 164 14.27 18.34 5.37
CA ASP A 164 14.45 18.14 6.81
C ASP A 164 13.11 18.42 7.53
N PHE A 165 12.47 17.39 8.06
CA PHE A 165 11.19 17.51 8.79
C PHE A 165 11.35 18.21 10.15
N ASN A 166 12.57 18.31 10.69
CA ASN A 166 12.86 19.11 11.88
C ASN A 166 13.00 20.61 11.57
N LYS A 167 13.05 20.99 10.28
CA LYS A 167 13.16 22.37 9.81
C LYS A 167 12.13 22.63 8.72
N PRO A 168 10.85 22.81 9.07
CA PRO A 168 9.74 22.87 8.11
C PRO A 168 9.85 24.04 7.10
N ASN A 169 10.63 25.08 7.43
CA ASN A 169 10.95 26.21 6.54
C ASN A 169 12.09 25.96 5.53
N GLN A 170 12.79 24.82 5.59
CA GLN A 170 13.98 24.56 4.77
C GLN A 170 13.80 23.41 3.79
N ILE A 171 14.32 23.62 2.58
CA ILE A 171 14.66 22.59 1.60
C ILE A 171 16.18 22.64 1.44
N ILE A 172 16.85 21.50 1.61
CA ILE A 172 18.30 21.37 1.46
C ILE A 172 18.56 20.82 0.06
N ILE A 173 19.48 21.46 -0.66
CA ILE A 173 20.02 20.96 -1.93
C ILE A 173 21.42 20.40 -1.61
N GLU A 174 21.56 19.08 -1.65
CA GLU A 174 22.76 18.39 -1.12
C GLU A 174 23.86 18.20 -2.18
N GLU A 175 23.49 18.12 -3.47
CA GLU A 175 24.47 18.10 -4.56
C GLU A 175 24.00 18.98 -5.72
N VAL A 176 24.87 19.86 -6.21
CA VAL A 176 24.69 20.58 -7.47
C VAL A 176 25.95 20.38 -8.29
N LEU A 177 25.86 19.62 -9.38
CA LEU A 177 26.94 19.52 -10.35
C LEU A 177 26.88 20.74 -11.28
N LEU A 178 27.98 21.50 -11.32
CA LEU A 178 28.19 22.54 -12.33
C LEU A 178 29.47 22.18 -13.10
N ASP A 179 29.36 21.95 -14.40
CA ASP A 179 30.48 21.56 -15.28
C ASP A 179 31.28 20.33 -14.77
N ALA A 180 30.59 19.29 -14.30
CA ALA A 180 31.20 18.08 -13.73
C ALA A 180 32.14 18.33 -12.53
N VAL A 181 32.03 19.50 -11.88
CA VAL A 181 32.66 19.80 -10.60
C VAL A 181 31.61 19.63 -9.51
N PRO A 182 31.79 18.71 -8.54
CA PRO A 182 30.92 18.65 -7.38
C PRO A 182 31.06 19.94 -6.58
N LEU A 183 30.00 20.75 -6.56
CA LEU A 183 29.88 21.78 -5.55
C LEU A 183 29.47 21.05 -4.26
N THR A 184 30.46 20.66 -3.44
CA THR A 184 30.23 20.14 -2.08
C THR A 184 29.76 21.25 -1.16
N LYS A 185 28.63 21.88 -1.48
CA LYS A 185 28.11 23.04 -0.78
C LYS A 185 26.61 22.85 -0.64
N GLU A 186 26.18 22.55 0.59
CA GLU A 186 24.77 22.54 0.96
C GLU A 186 24.18 23.93 0.71
N TYR A 187 23.13 24.00 -0.10
CA TYR A 187 22.31 25.19 -0.24
C TYR A 187 20.99 24.95 0.48
N ALA A 188 20.80 25.60 1.63
CA ALA A 188 19.51 25.62 2.31
C ALA A 188 18.67 26.78 1.75
N MET A 189 17.57 26.45 1.07
CA MET A 189 16.59 27.44 0.66
C MET A 189 15.58 27.61 1.79
N THR A 190 15.37 28.86 2.22
CA THR A 190 14.34 29.23 3.20
C THR A 190 13.33 30.12 2.49
N LEU A 191 12.04 29.89 2.69
CA LEU A 191 11.04 30.83 2.22
C LEU A 191 11.29 32.23 2.82
N PRO A 192 11.01 33.30 2.07
CA PRO A 192 10.98 34.64 2.63
C PRO A 192 10.14 34.65 3.90
N ASP A 193 10.57 35.41 4.91
CA ASP A 193 9.86 35.60 6.18
C ASP A 193 9.79 34.39 7.13
N GLY A 194 10.43 33.26 6.79
CA GLY A 194 10.46 32.07 7.65
C GLY A 194 9.13 31.35 7.72
N GLU A 195 8.34 31.41 6.64
CA GLU A 195 7.13 30.61 6.48
C GLU A 195 7.47 29.16 6.12
N ASN A 196 6.58 28.24 6.51
CA ASN A 196 6.68 26.83 6.14
C ASN A 196 6.25 26.66 4.69
N PHE A 197 6.88 25.73 3.97
CA PHE A 197 6.33 25.27 2.71
C PHE A 197 4.95 24.63 2.95
N SER A 198 3.93 25.11 2.24
CA SER A 198 2.59 24.50 2.21
C SER A 198 2.53 23.36 1.18
N PRO A 199 1.58 22.43 1.23
CA PRO A 199 1.39 21.48 0.14
C PRO A 199 1.08 22.19 -1.18
N GLY A 200 1.61 21.66 -2.29
CA GLY A 200 1.38 22.20 -3.63
C GLY A 200 2.58 22.10 -4.57
N GLU A 201 2.39 22.60 -5.79
CA GLU A 201 3.44 22.68 -6.81
C GLU A 201 4.35 23.88 -6.57
N TYR A 202 5.65 23.63 -6.62
CA TYR A 202 6.70 24.61 -6.46
C TYR A 202 7.64 24.58 -7.66
N ARG A 203 8.21 25.75 -7.95
CA ARG A 203 9.24 25.92 -8.98
C ARG A 203 10.49 26.52 -8.35
N LEU A 204 11.59 25.78 -8.35
CA LEU A 204 12.90 26.35 -8.09
C LEU A 204 13.38 27.06 -9.36
N VAL A 205 13.83 28.31 -9.24
CA VAL A 205 14.37 29.07 -10.37
C VAL A 205 15.82 29.42 -10.09
N PHE A 206 16.74 28.93 -10.92
CA PHE A 206 18.14 29.33 -10.91
C PHE A 206 18.31 30.49 -11.88
N SER A 207 18.81 31.62 -11.37
CA SER A 207 19.18 32.77 -12.20
C SER A 207 20.55 33.29 -11.80
N LYS A 208 21.31 33.75 -12.80
CA LYS A 208 22.57 34.47 -12.62
C LYS A 208 22.49 35.72 -13.48
N THR A 209 22.80 36.88 -12.90
CA THR A 209 22.80 38.14 -13.64
C THR A 209 23.69 38.01 -14.88
N GLY A 210 23.12 38.28 -16.05
CA GLY A 210 23.82 38.15 -17.33
C GLY A 210 23.55 36.85 -18.11
N TYR A 211 22.66 35.98 -17.64
CA TYR A 211 22.46 34.63 -18.17
C TYR A 211 20.98 34.19 -18.18
N SER A 212 20.65 33.16 -18.98
CA SER A 212 19.35 32.48 -18.99
C SER A 212 19.02 31.80 -17.65
N PHE A 213 17.74 31.66 -17.32
CA PHE A 213 17.28 30.95 -16.13
C PHE A 213 17.05 29.46 -16.41
N ALA A 214 17.24 28.63 -15.38
CA ALA A 214 16.83 27.23 -15.36
C ALA A 214 15.80 27.02 -14.25
N PHE A 215 14.94 26.01 -14.35
CA PHE A 215 13.96 25.73 -13.32
C PHE A 215 13.73 24.23 -13.10
N ILE A 216 13.30 23.90 -11.88
CA ILE A 216 12.87 22.55 -11.47
C ILE A 216 11.45 22.70 -10.92
N ASP A 217 10.53 21.94 -11.47
CA ASP A 217 9.19 21.79 -10.92
C ASP A 217 9.17 20.59 -9.96
N PHE A 218 8.62 20.78 -8.76
CA PHE A 218 8.47 19.74 -7.75
C PHE A 218 7.18 19.94 -6.96
N GLU A 219 6.60 18.86 -6.44
CA GLU A 219 5.37 18.91 -5.65
C GLU A 219 5.68 18.54 -4.21
N ILE A 220 5.12 19.31 -3.26
CA ILE A 220 5.15 18.98 -1.84
C ILE A 220 3.79 18.38 -1.48
N GLU A 221 3.76 17.10 -1.15
CA GLU A 221 2.55 16.42 -0.69
C GLU A 221 2.10 16.93 0.69
N ASP A 222 0.81 16.78 0.99
CA ASP A 222 0.28 17.00 2.34
C ASP A 222 0.60 15.81 3.24
N PHE A 223 1.85 15.76 3.72
CA PHE A 223 2.35 14.68 4.56
C PHE A 223 1.52 14.45 5.82
N LEU A 224 0.91 15.50 6.37
CA LEU A 224 0.08 15.38 7.55
C LEU A 224 -1.27 14.73 7.20
N ALA A 225 -1.92 15.17 6.12
CA ALA A 225 -3.15 14.54 5.64
C ALA A 225 -2.93 13.07 5.26
N ASN A 226 -1.83 12.76 4.57
CA ASN A 226 -1.47 11.39 4.19
C ASN A 226 -1.22 10.51 5.44
N ALA A 227 -0.57 11.04 6.47
CA ALA A 227 -0.36 10.32 7.72
C ALA A 227 -1.67 10.08 8.50
N ILE A 228 -2.59 11.06 8.48
CA ILE A 228 -3.93 10.92 9.08
C ILE A 228 -4.74 9.84 8.36
N GLU A 229 -4.71 9.80 7.03
CA GLU A 229 -5.35 8.77 6.23
C GLU A 229 -4.76 7.38 6.57
N ALA A 230 -3.43 7.26 6.60
CA ALA A 230 -2.75 6.03 6.97
C ALA A 230 -3.15 5.55 8.38
N LEU A 231 -3.13 6.43 9.40
CA LEU A 231 -3.53 6.07 10.76
C LEU A 231 -5.00 5.59 10.82
N THR A 232 -5.89 6.24 10.06
CA THR A 232 -7.30 5.83 9.94
C THR A 232 -7.42 4.40 9.41
N GLU A 233 -6.71 4.09 8.33
CA GLU A 233 -6.73 2.76 7.72
C GLU A 233 -6.13 1.68 8.65
N VAL A 234 -5.06 2.00 9.38
CA VAL A 234 -4.42 1.10 10.36
C VAL A 234 -5.35 0.80 11.55
N ILE A 235 -6.06 1.80 12.07
CA ILE A 235 -7.06 1.61 13.13
C ILE A 235 -8.20 0.70 12.65
N ALA A 236 -8.67 0.88 11.41
CA ALA A 236 -9.71 0.04 10.82
C ALA A 236 -9.24 -1.42 10.71
N PHE A 237 -8.03 -1.64 10.20
CA PHE A 237 -7.42 -2.97 10.14
C PHE A 237 -7.27 -3.60 11.53
N ALA A 238 -6.76 -2.84 12.50
CA ALA A 238 -6.55 -3.33 13.85
C ALA A 238 -7.87 -3.73 14.52
N THR A 239 -8.93 -2.97 14.27
CA THR A 239 -10.29 -3.26 14.73
C THR A 239 -10.86 -4.53 14.11
N THR A 240 -10.67 -4.76 12.81
CA THR A 240 -11.04 -6.02 12.16
C THR A 240 -10.24 -7.19 12.73
N SER A 241 -8.92 -7.04 12.87
CA SER A 241 -8.05 -8.06 13.48
C SER A 241 -8.50 -8.40 14.90
N LYS A 242 -8.88 -7.41 15.73
CA LYS A 242 -9.39 -7.66 17.09
C LYS A 242 -10.61 -8.58 17.09
N GLY A 243 -11.49 -8.45 16.09
CA GLY A 243 -12.70 -9.27 15.96
C GLY A 243 -12.46 -10.73 15.58
N THR A 244 -11.24 -11.11 15.19
CA THR A 244 -10.88 -12.48 14.78
C THR A 244 -10.67 -13.44 15.95
N ALA A 245 -10.56 -12.94 17.18
CA ALA A 245 -10.35 -13.75 18.37
C ALA A 245 -11.22 -13.31 19.54
N VAL A 246 -11.57 -14.27 20.39
CA VAL A 246 -12.33 -14.05 21.63
C VAL A 246 -11.44 -14.21 22.86
N VAL A 247 -11.93 -13.77 24.03
CA VAL A 247 -11.21 -13.95 25.30
C VAL A 247 -11.50 -15.34 25.88
N SER A 248 -10.45 -16.09 26.18
CA SER A 248 -10.53 -17.34 26.95
C SER A 248 -9.27 -17.52 27.81
N GLU A 249 -9.34 -18.38 28.83
CA GLU A 249 -8.17 -18.75 29.66
C GLU A 249 -7.43 -19.95 29.07
N ASP A 250 -8.17 -20.90 28.48
CA ASP A 250 -7.63 -22.19 28.03
C ASP A 250 -8.17 -22.66 26.66
N GLY A 251 -9.11 -21.93 26.05
CA GLY A 251 -9.67 -22.26 24.75
C GLY A 251 -10.65 -23.44 24.74
N THR A 252 -10.93 -24.06 25.88
CA THR A 252 -11.77 -25.28 25.95
C THR A 252 -13.24 -25.01 25.64
N ASN A 253 -13.65 -23.75 25.77
CA ASN A 253 -14.98 -23.26 25.45
C ASN A 253 -15.11 -22.72 24.02
N ILE A 254 -14.02 -22.70 23.25
CA ILE A 254 -13.96 -22.09 21.91
C ILE A 254 -13.89 -23.19 20.86
N ASP A 255 -14.66 -23.03 19.78
CA ASP A 255 -14.67 -23.95 18.64
C ASP A 255 -13.26 -24.15 18.08
N SER A 256 -12.93 -25.38 17.68
CA SER A 256 -11.64 -25.70 17.06
C SER A 256 -11.33 -24.92 15.77
N GLU A 257 -12.34 -24.36 15.11
CA GLU A 257 -12.19 -23.51 13.93
C GLU A 257 -12.02 -22.02 14.27
N ALA A 258 -12.19 -21.64 15.54
CA ALA A 258 -12.09 -20.26 16.01
C ALA A 258 -10.82 -20.02 16.85
N TYR A 259 -10.46 -18.75 17.01
CA TYR A 259 -9.28 -18.32 17.75
C TYR A 259 -9.61 -17.61 19.05
N TRP A 260 -8.70 -17.72 20.02
CA TRP A 260 -8.78 -17.02 21.29
C TRP A 260 -7.44 -16.42 21.71
N VAL A 261 -7.51 -15.43 22.60
CA VAL A 261 -6.37 -14.83 23.29
C VAL A 261 -6.69 -14.67 24.78
N SER A 262 -5.66 -14.46 25.62
CA SER A 262 -5.87 -14.17 27.03
C SER A 262 -6.53 -12.79 27.23
N SER A 263 -7.14 -12.59 28.40
CA SER A 263 -7.73 -11.30 28.77
C SER A 263 -6.69 -10.16 28.77
N GLU A 264 -5.46 -10.44 29.18
CA GLU A 264 -4.36 -9.47 29.19
C GLU A 264 -4.00 -9.02 27.76
N VAL A 265 -3.85 -9.96 26.83
CA VAL A 265 -3.54 -9.67 25.43
C VAL A 265 -4.65 -8.86 24.78
N MET A 266 -5.92 -9.25 24.97
CA MET A 266 -7.06 -8.51 24.40
C MET A 266 -7.17 -7.09 24.98
N THR A 267 -6.88 -6.93 26.27
CA THR A 267 -6.91 -5.61 26.93
C THR A 267 -5.79 -4.73 26.40
N ALA A 268 -4.56 -5.25 26.32
CA ALA A 268 -3.42 -4.52 25.77
C ALA A 268 -3.70 -4.04 24.33
N TYR A 269 -4.25 -4.92 23.49
CA TYR A 269 -4.55 -4.57 22.11
C TYR A 269 -5.70 -3.56 21.98
N THR A 270 -6.74 -3.71 22.80
CA THR A 270 -7.84 -2.73 22.85
C THR A 270 -7.35 -1.36 23.29
N ASN A 271 -6.44 -1.31 24.26
CA ASN A 271 -5.83 -0.05 24.71
C ASN A 271 -4.96 0.58 23.62
N ALA A 272 -4.16 -0.20 22.89
CA ALA A 272 -3.36 0.31 21.78
C ALA A 272 -4.23 0.94 20.67
N ILE A 273 -5.34 0.28 20.30
CA ILE A 273 -6.33 0.84 19.35
C ILE A 273 -6.92 2.15 19.88
N ALA A 274 -7.28 2.20 21.17
CA ALA A 274 -7.84 3.41 21.77
C ALA A 274 -6.82 4.56 21.82
N THR A 275 -5.54 4.27 22.10
CA THR A 275 -4.46 5.26 22.06
C THR A 275 -4.28 5.82 20.65
N ALA A 276 -4.22 4.96 19.63
CA ALA A 276 -4.13 5.38 18.24
C ALA A 276 -5.34 6.23 17.81
N GLN A 277 -6.56 5.83 18.19
CA GLN A 277 -7.77 6.63 17.96
C GLN A 277 -7.69 8.00 18.66
N GLY A 278 -7.15 8.06 19.87
CA GLY A 278 -6.94 9.32 20.59
C GLY A 278 -5.98 10.28 19.87
N VAL A 279 -4.96 9.76 19.18
CA VAL A 279 -4.08 10.57 18.32
C VAL A 279 -4.82 11.04 17.07
N LEU A 280 -5.62 10.16 16.43
CA LEU A 280 -6.41 10.52 15.25
C LEU A 280 -7.47 11.60 15.55
N ASP A 281 -8.11 11.54 16.72
CA ASP A 281 -9.14 12.50 17.14
C ASP A 281 -8.56 13.87 17.58
N ASN A 282 -7.25 13.94 17.83
CA ASN A 282 -6.57 15.15 18.23
C ASN A 282 -6.26 16.03 17.00
N THR A 283 -7.06 17.08 16.79
CA THR A 283 -6.88 18.03 15.68
C THR A 283 -5.56 18.83 15.75
N ALA A 284 -4.83 18.75 16.86
CA ALA A 284 -3.52 19.38 17.03
C ALA A 284 -2.35 18.38 16.92
N ALA A 285 -2.63 17.11 16.60
CA ALA A 285 -1.61 16.10 16.46
C ALA A 285 -0.61 16.49 15.36
N ILE A 286 0.68 16.32 15.66
CA ILE A 286 1.75 16.55 14.69
C ILE A 286 2.11 15.25 13.96
N PHE A 287 2.80 15.36 12.84
CA PHE A 287 3.21 14.22 12.02
C PHE A 287 3.95 13.14 12.82
N GLU A 288 4.87 13.54 13.71
CA GLU A 288 5.66 12.61 14.53
C GLU A 288 4.77 11.80 15.49
N GLU A 289 3.76 12.42 16.10
CA GLU A 289 2.82 11.74 17.00
C GLU A 289 1.98 10.71 16.23
N ILE A 290 1.54 11.06 15.02
CA ILE A 290 0.76 10.17 14.14
C ILE A 290 1.63 9.00 13.66
N ALA A 291 2.87 9.26 13.23
CA ALA A 291 3.80 8.23 12.80
C ALA A 291 4.15 7.24 13.92
N GLN A 292 4.33 7.74 15.15
CA GLN A 292 4.54 6.89 16.31
C GLN A 292 3.29 6.05 16.63
N ALA A 293 2.10 6.64 16.56
CA ALA A 293 0.84 5.91 16.78
C ALA A 293 0.63 4.75 15.77
N ILE A 294 0.98 4.97 14.49
CA ILE A 294 0.97 3.92 13.46
C ILE A 294 1.93 2.79 13.85
N THR A 295 3.16 3.13 14.22
CA THR A 295 4.21 2.16 14.58
C THR A 295 3.84 1.33 15.81
N ASP A 296 3.32 2.00 16.85
CA ASP A 296 2.90 1.36 18.09
C ASP A 296 1.70 0.43 17.86
N LEU A 297 0.73 0.86 17.07
CA LEU A 297 -0.45 0.05 16.76
C LEU A 297 -0.08 -1.17 15.92
N ASP A 298 0.81 -1.04 14.93
CA ASP A 298 1.28 -2.16 14.13
C ASP A 298 2.05 -3.21 14.97
N THR A 299 2.87 -2.73 15.91
CA THR A 299 3.55 -3.60 16.88
C THR A 299 2.55 -4.35 17.77
N ALA A 300 1.52 -3.64 18.25
CA ALA A 300 0.45 -4.25 19.04
C ALA A 300 -0.37 -5.26 18.24
N THR A 301 -0.67 -4.98 16.96
CA THR A 301 -1.36 -5.91 16.06
C THR A 301 -0.55 -7.17 15.81
N THR A 302 0.77 -7.03 15.58
CA THR A 302 1.67 -8.19 15.44
C THR A 302 1.64 -9.06 16.70
N THR A 303 1.79 -8.43 17.88
CA THR A 303 1.76 -9.12 19.17
C THR A 303 0.43 -9.85 19.42
N PHE A 304 -0.69 -9.20 19.11
CA PHE A 304 -2.02 -9.79 19.22
C PHE A 304 -2.18 -11.00 18.29
N ASN A 305 -1.74 -10.87 17.04
CA ASN A 305 -1.87 -11.92 16.05
C ASN A 305 -1.02 -13.16 16.41
N GLU A 306 0.20 -12.96 16.90
CA GLU A 306 1.09 -14.05 17.35
C GLU A 306 0.59 -14.75 18.62
N ALA A 307 -0.20 -14.05 19.45
CA ALA A 307 -0.73 -14.61 20.70
C ALA A 307 -1.97 -15.49 20.51
N LYS A 308 -2.59 -15.49 19.31
CA LYS A 308 -3.79 -16.27 19.04
C LYS A 308 -3.52 -17.77 19.12
N LYS A 309 -4.50 -18.48 19.67
CA LYS A 309 -4.50 -19.93 19.78
C LYS A 309 -5.84 -20.46 19.27
N PRO A 310 -5.85 -21.62 18.59
CA PRO A 310 -7.11 -22.25 18.20
C PRO A 310 -7.87 -22.73 19.45
N GLY A 311 -9.20 -22.77 19.36
CA GLY A 311 -10.04 -23.42 20.34
C GLY A 311 -9.87 -24.94 20.37
N THR A 312 -10.39 -25.59 21.40
CA THR A 312 -10.33 -27.07 21.52
C THR A 312 -11.69 -27.71 21.74
N LYS A 313 -12.79 -26.95 21.63
CA LYS A 313 -14.13 -27.48 21.72
C LYS A 313 -14.44 -28.25 20.44
N VAL A 314 -14.71 -29.54 20.58
CA VAL A 314 -15.15 -30.40 19.47
C VAL A 314 -16.62 -30.09 19.17
N ALA A 315 -16.97 -29.98 17.89
CA ALA A 315 -18.36 -29.84 17.46
C ALA A 315 -19.18 -31.08 17.87
N ASP A 316 -20.36 -30.86 18.45
CA ASP A 316 -21.31 -31.90 18.87
C ASP A 316 -22.02 -32.57 17.66
#